data_AF-A0A9N9KID2-F1
#
_entry.id   AF-A0A9N9KID2-F1
#
_cell.length_a   1.000
_cell.length_b   1.000
_cell.length_c   1.000
_cell.angle_alpha   90.00
_cell.angle_beta   90.00
_cell.angle_gamma   90.00
#
_symmetry.space_group_name_H-M   'P 1'
#
loop_
_entity.id
_entity.type
_entity.pdbx_description
1 polymer ?
#
loop_
_entity_poly.entity_id
_entity_poly.type
_entity_poly.pdbx_seq_one_letter_code
_entity_poly.pdbx_strand_id
1 'polypeptide(L)'
;TWWNSTYMALERLGELERPIKWLTNDLENSNNNDHHHDGVNIRDKLLSNEEFNVVQALVKLLCPFDKATEILSRSNYATLSIMVPTIEELVYRLNNTNSDFSIVNK
;
A
#
# COMPACT_ATOMS: atom_id res chain seq x y z
N THR A 1 -10.75 11.95 5.45
CA THR A 1 -9.30 11.65 5.46
C THR A 1 -8.67 12.27 4.22
N TRP A 2 -8.26 13.54 4.28
CA TRP A 2 -7.60 14.22 3.14
C TRP A 2 -6.09 13.95 3.10
N TRP A 3 -5.45 13.76 4.26
CA TRP A 3 -3.99 13.66 4.38
C TRP A 3 -3.42 12.24 4.20
N ASN A 4 -4.24 11.20 4.39
CA ASN A 4 -3.80 9.80 4.35
C ASN A 4 -4.40 8.98 3.20
N SER A 5 -4.94 9.66 2.18
CA SER A 5 -5.64 9.00 1.07
C SER A 5 -4.74 8.05 0.28
N THR A 6 -3.47 8.41 0.06
CA THR A 6 -2.50 7.59 -0.67
C THR A 6 -2.19 6.28 0.04
N TYR A 7 -1.87 6.33 1.35
CA TYR A 7 -1.60 5.12 2.13
C TYR A 7 -2.80 4.17 2.10
N MET A 8 -4.00 4.70 2.38
CA MET A 8 -5.25 3.91 2.40
C MET A 8 -5.54 3.30 1.02
N ALA A 9 -5.27 4.02 -0.07
CA ALA A 9 -5.45 3.50 -1.42
C ALA A 9 -4.46 2.35 -1.72
N LEU A 10 -3.20 2.48 -1.33
CA LEU A 10 -2.18 1.44 -1.53
C LEU A 10 -2.44 0.20 -0.67
N GLU A 11 -2.82 0.39 0.59
CA GLU A 11 -3.21 -0.69 1.49
C GLU A 11 -4.40 -1.46 0.90
N ARG A 12 -5.43 -0.73 0.46
CA ARG A 12 -6.61 -1.32 -0.16
C ARG A 12 -6.29 -2.06 -1.46
N LEU A 13 -5.37 -1.52 -2.27
CA LEU A 13 -4.94 -2.17 -3.50
C LEU A 13 -4.24 -3.50 -3.22
N GLY A 14 -3.41 -3.56 -2.17
CA GLY A 14 -2.78 -4.81 -1.72
C GLY A 14 -3.80 -5.85 -1.25
N GLU A 15 -4.87 -5.44 -0.54
CA GLU A 15 -5.95 -6.36 -0.13
C GLU A 15 -6.73 -6.93 -1.33
N LEU A 16 -6.93 -6.11 -2.36
CA LEU A 16 -7.74 -6.44 -3.53
C LEU A 16 -6.99 -7.25 -4.60
N GLU A 17 -5.67 -7.41 -4.49
CA GLU A 17 -4.85 -8.18 -5.44
C GLU A 17 -5.45 -9.56 -5.75
N ARG A 18 -5.71 -10.36 -4.70
CA ARG A 18 -6.25 -11.72 -4.86
C ARG A 18 -7.68 -11.73 -5.41
N PRO A 19 -8.64 -10.96 -4.86
CA PRO A 19 -9.98 -10.85 -5.44
C PRO A 19 -9.99 -10.43 -6.90
N ILE A 20 -9.17 -9.45 -7.30
CA ILE A 20 -9.10 -8.98 -8.69
C ILE A 20 -8.59 -10.09 -9.60
N LYS A 21 -7.49 -10.76 -9.24
CA LYS A 21 -6.96 -11.90 -10.02
C LYS A 21 -7.99 -13.02 -10.17
N TRP A 22 -8.71 -13.34 -9.11
CA TRP A 22 -9.77 -14.34 -9.15
C TRP A 22 -10.90 -13.92 -10.10
N LEU A 23 -11.40 -12.69 -9.97
CA LEU A 23 -12.46 -12.15 -10.82
C LEU A 23 -12.04 -12.10 -12.29
N THR A 24 -10.82 -11.65 -12.58
CA THR A 24 -10.27 -11.63 -13.94
C THR A 24 -10.28 -13.02 -14.56
N ASN A 25 -9.80 -14.03 -13.83
CA ASN A 25 -9.81 -15.41 -14.31
C ASN A 25 -11.23 -15.94 -14.53
N ASP A 26 -12.17 -15.62 -13.65
CA ASP A 26 -13.58 -16.03 -13.79
C ASP A 26 -14.22 -15.41 -15.05
N LEU A 27 -14.01 -14.10 -15.25
CA LEU A 27 -14.51 -13.34 -16.40
C LEU A 27 -13.94 -13.85 -17.72
N GLU A 28 -12.64 -14.13 -17.79
CA GLU A 28 -12.00 -14.68 -18.99
C GLU A 28 -12.52 -16.09 -19.36
N ASN A 29 -12.90 -16.89 -18.37
CA ASN A 29 -13.47 -18.22 -18.59
C ASN A 29 -14.98 -18.20 -18.86
N SER A 30 -15.61 -17.02 -18.81
CA SER A 30 -17.04 -16.90 -19.05
C SER A 30 -17.36 -17.08 -20.54
N ASN A 31 -18.53 -17.65 -20.82
CA ASN A 31 -19.01 -17.86 -22.19
C ASN A 31 -19.68 -16.61 -22.79
N ASN A 32 -19.74 -15.51 -22.02
CA ASN A 32 -20.29 -14.23 -22.45
C ASN A 32 -19.15 -13.37 -23.01
N ASN A 33 -19.26 -12.94 -24.26
CA ASN A 33 -18.25 -12.12 -24.92
C ASN A 33 -17.96 -10.81 -24.18
N ASP A 34 -18.96 -10.17 -23.57
CA ASP A 34 -18.77 -8.91 -22.84
C ASP A 34 -17.93 -9.13 -21.58
N HIS A 35 -18.25 -10.17 -20.81
CA HIS A 35 -17.49 -10.55 -19.62
C HIS A 35 -16.07 -10.99 -19.96
N HIS A 36 -15.89 -11.76 -21.04
CA HIS A 36 -14.56 -12.13 -21.51
C HIS A 36 -13.72 -10.90 -21.89
N HIS A 37 -14.30 -9.95 -22.62
CA HIS A 37 -13.62 -8.71 -22.99
C HIS A 37 -13.23 -7.86 -21.77
N ASP A 38 -14.13 -7.77 -20.78
CA ASP A 38 -13.83 -7.10 -19.51
C ASP A 38 -12.70 -7.78 -18.75
N GLY A 39 -12.69 -9.13 -18.70
CA GLY A 39 -11.61 -9.91 -18.10
C GLY A 39 -10.25 -9.59 -18.72
N VAL A 40 -10.16 -9.62 -20.05
CA VAL A 40 -8.92 -9.29 -20.79
C VAL A 40 -8.48 -7.84 -20.52
N ASN A 41 -9.41 -6.89 -20.59
CA ASN A 41 -9.13 -5.47 -20.33
C ASN A 41 -8.66 -5.20 -18.90
N ILE A 42 -9.21 -5.92 -17.91
CA ILE A 42 -8.74 -5.86 -16.52
C ILE A 42 -7.34 -6.44 -16.43
N ARG A 43 -7.07 -7.60 -17.06
CA ARG A 43 -5.73 -8.21 -17.03
C ARG A 43 -4.66 -7.30 -17.61
N ASP A 44 -4.95 -6.62 -18.72
CA ASP A 44 -4.02 -5.72 -19.38
C ASP A 44 -3.65 -4.49 -18.53
N LYS A 45 -4.53 -4.10 -17.59
CA LYS A 45 -4.32 -2.96 -16.67
C LYS A 45 -3.89 -3.38 -15.27
N LEU A 46 -3.94 -4.67 -14.96
CA LEU A 46 -3.59 -5.18 -13.66
C LEU A 46 -2.08 -5.08 -13.45
N LEU A 47 -1.69 -4.62 -12.27
CA LEU A 47 -0.28 -4.58 -11.89
C LEU A 47 0.35 -5.97 -11.95
N SER A 48 1.61 -6.02 -12.35
CA SER A 48 2.42 -7.23 -12.30
C SER A 48 2.64 -7.67 -10.84
N ASN A 49 3.04 -8.93 -10.65
CA ASN A 49 3.39 -9.41 -9.31
C ASN A 49 4.53 -8.59 -8.68
N GLU A 50 5.48 -8.12 -9.48
CA GLU A 50 6.58 -7.27 -9.02
C GLU A 50 6.07 -5.89 -8.59
N GLU A 51 5.16 -5.30 -9.36
CA GLU A 51 4.53 -4.03 -9.01
C GLU A 51 3.68 -4.16 -7.73
N PHE A 52 2.96 -5.26 -7.54
CA PHE A 52 2.27 -5.55 -6.27
C PHE A 52 3.24 -5.68 -5.09
N ASN A 53 4.41 -6.30 -5.28
CA ASN A 53 5.44 -6.36 -4.25
C ASN A 53 5.95 -4.95 -3.88
N VAL A 54 6.11 -4.07 -4.87
CA VAL A 54 6.46 -2.66 -4.64
C VAL A 54 5.36 -1.94 -3.86
N VAL A 55 4.08 -2.14 -4.21
CA VAL A 55 2.95 -1.58 -3.45
C VAL A 55 2.98 -2.05 -1.99
N GLN A 56 3.21 -3.35 -1.73
CA GLN A 56 3.33 -3.87 -0.37
C GLN A 56 4.53 -3.28 0.39
N ALA A 57 5.67 -3.09 -0.30
CA ALA A 57 6.83 -2.43 0.27
C ALA A 57 6.53 -0.97 0.65
N LEU A 58 5.82 -0.23 -0.21
CA LEU A 58 5.38 1.13 0.06
C LEU A 58 4.41 1.21 1.24
N VAL A 59 3.46 0.29 1.34
CA VAL A 59 2.54 0.21 2.49
C VAL A 59 3.33 0.00 3.79
N LYS A 60 4.30 -0.93 3.79
CA LYS A 60 5.18 -1.16 4.95
C LYS A 60 5.99 0.07 5.33
N LEU A 61 6.54 0.78 4.34
CA LEU A 61 7.31 2.00 4.54
C LEU A 61 6.46 3.13 5.13
N LEU A 62 5.22 3.27 4.66
CA LEU A 62 4.32 4.37 5.03
C LEU A 62 3.53 4.11 6.32
N CYS A 63 3.33 2.85 6.70
CA CYS A 63 2.57 2.46 7.90
C CYS A 63 3.01 3.18 9.21
N PRO A 64 4.30 3.36 9.51
CA PRO A 64 4.73 4.12 10.69
C PRO A 64 4.30 5.60 10.67
N PHE A 65 4.25 6.22 9.49
CA PHE A 65 3.84 7.61 9.32
C PHE A 65 2.34 7.78 9.51
N ASP A 66 1.55 6.82 9.03
CA ASP A 66 0.10 6.78 9.28
C ASP A 66 -0.19 6.69 10.78
N LYS A 67 0.45 5.74 11.48
CA LYS A 67 0.32 5.59 12.94
C LYS A 67 0.73 6.84 13.70
N ALA A 68 1.85 7.47 13.31
CA ALA A 68 2.28 8.72 13.90
C ALA A 68 1.24 9.84 13.69
N THR A 69 0.66 9.91 12.49
CA THR A 69 -0.39 10.89 12.18
C THR A 69 -1.66 10.62 13.00
N GLU A 70 -2.08 9.36 13.17
CA GLU A 70 -3.22 9.02 14.04
C GLU A 70 -2.94 9.44 15.49
N ILE A 71 -1.77 9.08 16.04
CA ILE A 71 -1.38 9.40 17.42
C ILE A 71 -1.38 10.91 17.64
N LEU A 72 -0.73 11.67 16.76
CA LEU A 72 -0.63 13.13 16.87
C LEU A 72 -1.99 13.80 16.64
N SER A 73 -2.80 13.30 15.71
CA SER A 73 -4.13 13.86 15.39
C SER A 73 -5.19 13.54 16.43
N ARG A 74 -5.04 12.48 17.23
CA ARG A 74 -6.03 12.04 18.22
C ARG A 74 -5.86 12.72 19.58
N SER A 75 -4.74 13.40 19.81
CA SER A 75 -4.45 14.05 21.09
C SER A 75 -5.04 15.46 21.16
N ASN A 76 -6.01 15.68 22.07
CA ASN A 76 -6.44 17.03 22.47
C ASN A 76 -5.30 17.85 23.13
N TYR A 77 -4.22 17.16 23.50
CA TYR A 77 -3.01 17.69 24.10
C TYR A 77 -1.81 17.00 23.46
N ALA A 78 -1.55 17.25 22.17
CA ALA A 78 -0.23 16.98 21.62
C ALA A 78 0.77 17.89 22.35
N THR A 79 1.20 17.51 23.54
CA THR A 79 2.33 18.19 24.18
C THR A 79 3.50 18.00 23.23
N LEU A 80 4.13 19.11 22.81
CA LEU A 80 5.30 19.14 21.93
C LEU A 80 6.37 18.10 22.30
N SER A 81 6.40 17.66 23.57
CA SER A 81 7.23 16.58 24.09
C SER A 81 7.10 15.24 23.37
N ILE A 82 5.95 14.90 22.77
CA ILE A 82 5.77 13.63 22.03
C ILE A 82 6.06 13.81 20.54
N MET A 83 5.90 15.02 20.02
CA MET A 83 6.11 15.31 18.59
C MET A 83 7.57 15.11 18.19
N VAL A 84 8.51 15.68 18.94
CA VAL A 84 9.95 15.58 18.66
C VAL A 84 10.43 14.12 18.62
N PRO A 85 10.22 13.28 19.64
CA PRO A 85 10.68 11.90 19.61
C PRO A 85 9.98 11.06 18.53
N THR A 86 8.72 11.38 18.20
CA THR A 86 8.01 10.70 17.10
C THR A 86 8.66 10.99 15.75
N ILE A 87 9.05 12.25 15.51
CA ILE A 87 9.74 12.65 14.27
C ILE A 87 11.14 12.01 14.21
N GLU A 88 11.90 12.04 15.29
CA GLU A 88 13.24 11.43 15.36
C GLU A 88 13.19 9.93 15.04
N GLU A 89 12.22 9.21 15.60
CA GLU A 89 12.01 7.79 15.32
C GLU A 89 11.65 7.52 13.85
N LEU A 90 10.81 8.36 13.24
CA LEU A 90 10.46 8.24 11.82
C LEU A 90 11.68 8.47 10.92
N VAL A 91 12.49 9.49 11.22
CA VAL A 91 13.74 9.78 10.49
C VAL A 91 14.74 8.64 10.65
N TYR A 92 14.88 8.11 11.86
CA TYR A 92 15.72 6.94 12.12
C TYR A 92 15.28 5.73 11.29
N ARG A 93 13.99 5.40 11.26
CA ARG A 93 13.46 4.29 10.46
C ARG A 93 13.72 4.49 8.97
N LEU A 94 13.46 5.69 8.45
CA LEU A 94 13.65 6.01 7.03
C LEU A 94 15.12 5.92 6.60
N ASN A 95 16.05 6.30 7.47
CA ASN A 95 17.48 6.20 7.17
C ASN A 95 17.96 4.74 7.18
N ASN A 96 17.36 3.89 8.00
CA ASN A 96 17.74 2.48 8.14
C ASN A 96 17.00 1.53 7.19
N THR A 97 15.97 1.98 6.46
CA THR A 97 15.27 1.13 5.47
C THR A 97 16.17 0.67 4.32
N ASN A 98 17.29 1.36 4.05
CA ASN A 98 18.28 0.96 3.04
C ASN A 98 18.98 -0.38 3.38
N SER A 99 18.95 -0.80 4.64
CA SER A 99 19.51 -2.08 5.08
C SER A 99 18.63 -3.28 4.72
N ASP A 100 17.31 -3.11 4.63
CA ASP A 100 16.35 -4.22 4.42
C ASP A 100 15.93 -4.41 2.95
N PHE A 101 15.99 -3.36 2.11
CA PHE A 101 15.63 -3.44 0.68
C PHE A 101 16.74 -4.05 -0.21
N SER A 102 17.96 -4.21 0.31
CA SER A 102 19.07 -4.84 -0.42
C SER A 102 18.93 -6.36 -0.59
N ILE A 103 17.92 -6.99 0.04
CA ILE A 103 17.60 -8.42 -0.11
C ILE A 103 16.78 -8.69 -1.40
N VAL A 104 16.21 -7.68 -2.04
CA VAL A 104 15.39 -7.83 -3.27
C VAL A 104 16.24 -7.81 -4.56
N ASN A 105 17.54 -7.54 -4.47
CA ASN A 105 18.46 -7.48 -5.62
C ASN A 105 19.38 -8.72 -5.75
N LYS A 106 18.90 -9.93 -5.46
CA LYS A 106 19.70 -11.15 -5.66
C LYS A 106 18.93 -12.27 -6.34
#